data_AF-A0A2K9ZCK4-F1
#
_entry.id   AF-A0A2K9ZCK4-F1
#
_cell.length_a   1.000
_cell.length_b   1.000
_cell.length_c   1.000
_cell.angle_alpha   90.00
_cell.angle_beta   90.00
_cell.angle_gamma   90.00
#
_symmetry.space_group_name_H-M   'P 1'
#
loop_
_entity.id
_entity.type
_entity.pdbx_description
1 polymer ?
#
loop_
_entity_poly.entity_id
_entity_poly.type
_entity_poly.pdbx_seq_one_letter_code
_entity_poly.pdbx_strand_id
1 'polypeptide(L)'
;MTDRRSVHIQGFRHKNPIPNASRIGDIVMSGIINGVDPEAGTIAEGIDAQTFFMFGHMRAIVEAAGGSTNDILKVTVWMRDRSNREALNREWLALFPDETSRPARHSLQAQLEG
;
A
#
# COMPACT_ATOMS: atom_id res chain seq x y z
N MET A 1 1.18 20.06 15.39
CA MET A 1 0.52 19.06 16.27
C MET A 1 1.44 17.87 16.42
N THR A 2 1.86 17.55 17.63
CA THR A 2 2.82 16.46 17.93
C THR A 2 2.16 15.14 18.33
N ASP A 3 0.83 15.11 18.48
CA ASP A 3 0.13 13.92 18.90
C ASP A 3 -0.02 12.91 17.76
N ARG A 4 0.12 11.63 18.12
CA ARG A 4 -0.10 10.51 17.21
C ARG A 4 -1.58 10.41 16.84
N ARG A 5 -1.85 10.21 15.55
CA ARG A 5 -3.19 9.95 15.02
C ARG A 5 -3.20 8.66 14.21
N SER A 6 -4.19 7.80 14.49
CA SER A 6 -4.46 6.62 13.68
C SER A 6 -5.20 7.00 12.41
N VAL A 7 -4.84 6.36 11.31
CA VAL A 7 -5.48 6.50 9.99
C VAL A 7 -6.12 5.17 9.63
N HIS A 8 -7.39 5.22 9.24
CA HIS A 8 -8.18 4.08 8.84
C HIS A 8 -8.83 4.34 7.48
N ILE A 9 -8.91 3.30 6.64
CA ILE A 9 -9.67 3.32 5.39
C ILE A 9 -10.85 2.33 5.49
N GLN A 10 -11.89 2.55 4.68
CA GLN A 10 -13.02 1.62 4.63
C GLN A 10 -12.70 0.33 3.86
N GLY A 11 -11.82 0.39 2.86
CA GLY A 11 -11.55 -0.73 1.94
C GLY A 11 -10.87 -1.95 2.57
N PHE A 12 -10.17 -1.80 3.69
CA PHE A 12 -9.60 -2.94 4.40
C PHE A 12 -9.28 -2.59 5.85
N ARG A 13 -9.53 -3.55 6.76
CA ARG A 13 -9.15 -3.47 8.18
C ARG A 13 -8.33 -4.70 8.57
N HIS A 14 -7.31 -4.48 9.39
CA HIS A 14 -6.56 -5.57 10.00
C HIS A 14 -7.43 -6.35 10.99
N LYS A 15 -7.26 -7.68 11.04
CA LYS A 15 -7.81 -8.51 12.12
C LYS A 15 -7.19 -8.15 13.47
N ASN A 16 -5.90 -7.83 13.46
CA ASN A 16 -5.17 -7.33 14.64
C ASN A 16 -5.61 -5.89 14.96
N PRO A 17 -5.54 -5.46 16.23
CA PRO A 17 -5.99 -4.13 16.66
C PRO A 17 -4.98 -3.03 16.30
N ILE A 18 -4.67 -2.89 15.01
CA ILE A 18 -3.72 -1.92 14.46
C ILE A 18 -4.41 -1.05 13.38
N PRO A 19 -4.00 0.22 13.21
CA PRO A 19 -4.51 1.07 12.14
C PRO A 19 -3.88 0.73 10.79
N ASN A 20 -4.45 1.25 9.70
CA ASN A 20 -3.83 1.12 8.36
C ASN A 20 -2.57 1.99 8.25
N ALA A 21 -2.56 3.15 8.92
CA ALA A 21 -1.36 3.98 9.09
C ALA A 21 -1.42 4.77 10.39
N SER A 22 -0.27 5.34 10.79
CA SER A 22 -0.15 6.24 11.92
C SER A 22 0.56 7.52 11.47
N ARG A 23 0.08 8.67 11.94
CA ARG A 23 0.60 10.01 11.60
C ARG A 23 1.10 10.75 12.85
N ILE A 24 2.25 11.41 12.75
CA ILE A 24 2.75 12.41 13.72
C ILE A 24 3.26 13.61 12.91
N GLY A 25 2.71 14.79 13.13
CA GLY A 25 3.04 15.96 12.31
C GLY A 25 2.77 15.68 10.83
N ASP A 26 3.81 15.82 10.00
CA ASP A 26 3.73 15.58 8.55
C ASP A 26 4.27 14.20 8.13
N ILE A 27 4.65 13.36 9.10
CA ILE A 27 5.12 12.00 8.84
C ILE A 27 3.95 11.03 8.98
N VAL A 28 3.71 10.27 7.91
CA VAL A 28 2.76 9.16 7.87
C VAL A 28 3.54 7.87 7.66
N MET A 29 3.28 6.86 8.49
CA MET A 29 3.84 5.52 8.37
C MET A 29 2.71 4.52 8.21
N SER A 30 2.70 3.77 7.10
CA SER A 30 1.71 2.72 6.88
C SER A 30 2.06 1.46 7.68
N GLY A 31 1.03 0.68 8.01
CA GLY A 31 1.17 -0.72 8.33
C GLY A 31 1.37 -1.57 7.07
N ILE A 32 1.11 -2.87 7.18
CA ILE A 32 1.06 -3.75 6.01
C ILE A 32 -0.10 -3.33 5.08
N ILE A 33 0.16 -3.35 3.77
CA ILE A 33 -0.85 -3.08 2.75
C ILE A 33 -0.92 -4.33 1.89
N ASN A 34 -2.08 -4.96 1.87
CA ASN A 34 -2.33 -6.23 1.20
C ASN A 34 -3.42 -6.06 0.12
N GLY A 35 -3.41 -6.98 -0.84
CA GLY A 35 -4.35 -7.03 -1.96
C GLY A 35 -5.70 -7.64 -1.59
N VAL A 36 -6.32 -7.15 -0.51
CA VAL A 36 -7.68 -7.56 -0.15
C VAL A 36 -8.67 -6.92 -1.12
N ASP A 37 -9.62 -7.70 -1.61
CA ASP A 37 -10.78 -7.15 -2.30
C ASP A 37 -11.73 -6.56 -1.23
N PRO A 38 -12.05 -5.25 -1.28
CA PRO A 38 -12.91 -4.60 -0.30
C PRO A 38 -14.35 -5.14 -0.30
N GLU A 39 -14.82 -5.69 -1.43
CA GLU A 39 -16.17 -6.28 -1.54
C GLU A 39 -16.20 -7.68 -0.95
N ALA A 40 -15.19 -8.51 -1.27
CA ALA A 40 -15.12 -9.89 -0.76
C ALA A 40 -14.61 -9.97 0.69
N GLY A 41 -13.83 -8.98 1.15
CA GLY A 41 -13.19 -8.97 2.47
C GLY A 41 -12.05 -9.97 2.63
N THR A 42 -11.59 -10.59 1.53
CA THR A 42 -10.51 -11.57 1.49
C THR A 42 -9.41 -11.15 0.52
N ILE A 43 -8.22 -11.75 0.62
CA ILE A 43 -7.16 -11.57 -0.38
C ILE A 43 -7.71 -11.95 -1.75
N ALA A 44 -7.54 -11.05 -2.73
CA ALA A 44 -8.04 -11.26 -4.07
C ALA A 44 -7.36 -12.47 -4.75
N GLU A 45 -8.08 -13.11 -5.66
CA GLU A 45 -7.55 -14.24 -6.41
C GLU A 45 -6.60 -13.76 -7.52
N GLY A 46 -5.40 -14.34 -7.56
CA GLY A 46 -4.40 -14.01 -8.58
C GLY A 46 -3.61 -12.73 -8.32
N ILE A 47 -2.39 -12.70 -8.84
CA ILE A 47 -1.43 -11.63 -8.53
C ILE A 47 -1.84 -10.26 -9.10
N ASP A 48 -2.53 -10.25 -10.24
CA ASP A 48 -2.97 -9.01 -10.87
C ASP A 48 -4.00 -8.29 -10.00
N ALA A 49 -5.03 -9.01 -9.53
CA ALA A 49 -6.04 -8.45 -8.65
C ALA A 49 -5.46 -8.04 -7.29
N GLN A 50 -4.58 -8.87 -6.71
CA GLN A 50 -3.89 -8.53 -5.46
C GLN A 50 -3.08 -7.23 -5.60
N THR A 51 -2.34 -7.08 -6.69
CA THR A 51 -1.52 -5.89 -6.93
C THR A 51 -2.42 -4.66 -7.13
N PHE A 52 -3.48 -4.79 -7.94
CA PHE A 52 -4.44 -3.71 -8.19
C PHE A 52 -5.03 -3.18 -6.87
N PHE A 53 -5.58 -4.06 -6.02
CA PHE A 53 -6.16 -3.64 -4.75
C PHE A 53 -5.10 -3.08 -3.78
N MET A 54 -3.90 -3.68 -3.72
CA MET A 54 -2.82 -3.19 -2.87
C MET A 54 -2.45 -1.73 -3.19
N PHE A 55 -2.32 -1.37 -4.47
CA PHE A 55 -2.05 0.02 -4.87
C PHE A 55 -3.23 0.95 -4.61
N GLY A 56 -4.46 0.47 -4.84
CA GLY A 56 -5.67 1.21 -4.48
C GLY A 56 -5.74 1.55 -2.98
N HIS A 57 -5.41 0.59 -2.13
CA HIS A 57 -5.32 0.78 -0.68
C HIS A 57 -4.23 1.76 -0.28
N MET A 58 -3.04 1.67 -0.90
CA MET A 58 -1.95 2.62 -0.65
C MET A 58 -2.36 4.07 -0.93
N ARG A 59 -3.04 4.31 -2.06
CA ARG A 59 -3.62 5.63 -2.37
C ARG A 59 -4.62 6.06 -1.31
N ALA A 60 -5.60 5.20 -0.99
CA ALA A 60 -6.64 5.52 -0.01
C ALA A 60 -6.07 5.85 1.38
N ILE A 61 -5.00 5.17 1.80
CA ILE A 61 -4.33 5.43 3.09
C ILE A 61 -3.73 6.84 3.13
N VAL A 62 -3.02 7.23 2.07
CA VAL A 62 -2.38 8.55 2.02
C VAL A 62 -3.42 9.68 1.91
N GLU A 63 -4.48 9.48 1.13
CA GLU A 63 -5.61 10.40 1.05
C GLU A 63 -6.32 10.55 2.42
N ALA A 64 -6.57 9.43 3.12
CA ALA A 64 -7.15 9.46 4.46
C ALA A 64 -6.23 10.13 5.51
N ALA A 65 -4.92 10.12 5.27
CA ALA A 65 -3.96 10.86 6.09
C ALA A 65 -3.90 12.36 5.76
N GLY A 66 -4.60 12.81 4.72
CA GLY A 66 -4.67 14.20 4.26
C GLY A 66 -3.60 14.58 3.23
N GLY A 67 -2.97 13.59 2.58
CA GLY A 67 -1.98 13.81 1.52
C GLY A 67 -2.44 13.25 0.16
N SER A 68 -1.48 13.06 -0.73
CA SER A 68 -1.64 12.48 -2.07
C SER A 68 -0.52 11.49 -2.38
N THR A 69 -0.64 10.72 -3.45
CA THR A 69 0.43 9.79 -3.87
C THR A 69 1.75 10.48 -4.17
N ASN A 70 1.74 11.78 -4.47
CA ASN A 70 2.95 12.59 -4.67
C ASN A 70 3.75 12.80 -3.37
N ASP A 71 3.14 12.57 -2.22
CA ASP A 71 3.79 12.70 -0.90
C ASP A 71 4.49 11.39 -0.47
N ILE A 72 4.43 10.33 -1.29
CA ILE A 72 5.07 9.05 -1.01
C ILE A 72 6.55 9.13 -1.39
N LEU A 73 7.44 9.04 -0.39
CA LEU A 73 8.89 9.08 -0.63
C LEU A 73 9.48 7.69 -0.91
N LYS A 74 8.96 6.64 -0.24
CA LYS A 74 9.52 5.29 -0.30
C LYS A 74 8.45 4.21 -0.18
N VAL A 75 8.59 3.15 -0.97
CA VAL A 75 7.77 1.94 -0.87
C VAL A 75 8.67 0.71 -0.73
N THR A 76 8.41 -0.10 0.30
CA THR A 76 9.00 -1.43 0.44
C THR A 76 7.95 -2.47 0.06
N VAL A 77 8.24 -3.28 -0.95
CA VAL A 77 7.33 -4.29 -1.47
C VAL A 77 7.84 -5.67 -1.11
N TRP A 78 6.99 -6.49 -0.49
CA TRP A 78 7.28 -7.88 -0.20
C TRP A 78 6.57 -8.77 -1.20
N MET A 79 7.31 -9.69 -1.82
CA MET A 79 6.81 -10.60 -2.85
C MET A 79 7.04 -12.04 -2.42
N ARG A 80 6.04 -12.91 -2.56
CA ARG A 80 6.22 -14.36 -2.37
C ARG A 80 7.07 -14.95 -3.50
N ASP A 81 6.64 -14.68 -4.72
CA ASP A 81 7.36 -15.01 -5.95
C ASP A 81 7.83 -13.74 -6.65
N ARG A 82 9.14 -13.67 -6.94
CA ARG A 82 9.78 -12.55 -7.63
C ARG A 82 9.59 -12.58 -9.15
N SER A 83 9.08 -13.67 -9.72
CA SER A 83 8.72 -13.75 -11.14
C SER A 83 7.57 -12.79 -11.48
N ASN A 84 6.69 -12.54 -10.51
CA ASN A 84 5.49 -11.71 -10.59
C ASN A 84 5.72 -10.18 -10.67
N ARG A 85 6.91 -9.73 -11.07
CA ARG A 85 7.26 -8.30 -11.11
C ARG A 85 6.49 -7.52 -12.17
N GLU A 86 5.98 -8.19 -13.18
CA GLU A 86 5.24 -7.54 -14.26
C GLU A 86 3.97 -6.86 -13.73
N ALA A 87 3.15 -7.59 -12.96
CA ALA A 87 1.96 -7.04 -12.32
C ALA A 87 2.32 -5.83 -11.42
N LEU A 88 3.36 -5.98 -10.60
CA LEU A 88 3.87 -4.90 -9.75
C LEU A 88 4.30 -3.66 -10.54
N ASN A 89 5.03 -3.86 -11.65
CA ASN A 89 5.52 -2.75 -12.47
C ASN A 89 4.39 -2.03 -13.20
N ARG A 90 3.37 -2.74 -13.65
CA ARG A 90 2.20 -2.15 -14.30
C ARG A 90 1.48 -1.18 -13.38
N GLU A 91 1.12 -1.62 -12.17
CA GLU A 91 0.44 -0.75 -11.19
C GLU A 91 1.36 0.37 -10.68
N TRP A 92 2.67 0.10 -10.56
CA TRP A 92 3.65 1.12 -10.20
C TRP A 92 3.71 2.27 -11.21
N LEU A 93 3.76 1.97 -12.50
CA LEU A 93 3.79 2.99 -13.55
C LEU A 93 2.44 3.69 -13.71
N ALA A 94 1.33 3.00 -13.43
CA ALA A 94 0.01 3.63 -13.42
C ALA A 94 -0.11 4.65 -12.29
N LEU A 95 0.40 4.35 -11.09
CA LEU A 95 0.32 5.25 -9.94
C LEU A 95 1.40 6.35 -9.95
N PHE A 96 2.59 6.05 -10.50
CA PHE A 96 3.74 6.96 -10.59
C PHE A 96 4.23 7.10 -12.05
N PRO A 97 3.44 7.73 -12.93
CA PRO A 97 3.74 7.78 -14.36
C PRO A 97 4.98 8.61 -14.68
N ASP A 98 5.20 9.72 -13.97
CA ASP A 98 6.35 10.60 -14.17
C ASP A 98 7.63 9.99 -13.58
N GLU A 99 8.61 9.74 -14.43
CA GLU A 99 9.90 9.17 -14.07
C GLU A 99 10.73 10.04 -13.14
N THR A 100 10.57 11.36 -13.23
CA THR A 100 11.38 12.33 -12.48
C THR A 100 10.91 12.52 -11.03
N SER A 101 9.75 11.96 -10.67
CA SER A 101 9.12 12.11 -9.35
C SER A 101 8.70 10.79 -8.69
N ARG A 102 9.14 9.63 -9.20
CA ARG A 102 8.79 8.33 -8.62
C ARG A 102 9.39 8.16 -7.21
N PRO A 103 8.65 7.54 -6.26
CA PRO A 103 9.21 7.17 -4.96
C PRO A 103 10.36 6.16 -5.10
N ALA A 104 11.25 6.11 -4.10
CA ALA A 104 12.21 5.02 -4.01
C ALA A 104 11.49 3.68 -3.77
N ARG A 105 11.84 2.62 -4.50
CA ARG A 105 11.26 1.28 -4.33
C ARG A 105 12.31 0.25 -3.94
N HIS A 106 12.01 -0.56 -2.92
CA HIS A 106 12.81 -1.73 -2.57
C HIS A 106 11.93 -2.98 -2.52
N SER A 107 12.26 -4.00 -3.33
CA SER A 107 11.48 -5.24 -3.42
C SER A 107 12.23 -6.41 -2.78
N LEU A 108 11.59 -7.09 -1.85
CA LEU A 108 12.13 -8.19 -1.07
C LEU A 108 11.31 -9.46 -1.28
N GLN A 109 11.95 -10.63 -1.15
CA GLN A 109 11.22 -11.90 -1.16
C GLN A 109 10.94 -12.31 0.29
N ALA A 110 9.71 -12.74 0.57
CA ALA A 110 9.33 -13.24 1.89
C ALA A 110 8.23 -14.30 1.79
N GLN A 111 8.15 -15.14 2.82
CA GLN A 111 6.95 -15.92 3.08
C GLN A 111 5.87 -14.94 3.57
N LEU A 112 4.72 -14.96 2.91
CA LEU A 112 3.59 -14.09 3.20
C LEU A 112 2.38 -14.97 3.53
N GLU A 113 1.48 -14.51 4.39
CA GLU A 113 0.21 -15.20 4.65
C GLU A 113 -0.80 -14.90 3.53
N GLY A 114 -1.62 -15.89 3.18
CA GLY A 114 -2.55 -15.88 2.02
C GLY A 114 -2.05 -16.72 0.86
#